data_AF-A0A6A6XES5-F1
#
_entry.id   AF-A0A6A6XES5-F1
#
_cell.length_a   1.000
_cell.length_b   1.000
_cell.length_c   1.000
_cell.angle_alpha   90.00
_cell.angle_beta   90.00
_cell.angle_gamma   90.00
#
_symmetry.space_group_name_H-M   'P 1'
#
loop_
_entity.id
_entity.type
_entity.pdbx_description
1 polymer ?
#
loop_
_entity_poly.entity_id
_entity_poly.type
_entity_poly.pdbx_seq_one_letter_code
_entity_poly.pdbx_strand_id
1 'polypeptide(L)'
;MNHLAAPGYLDALLPGPGFKECAKHIPLVLKTPYTTSLPATSRLVPPTFLPMPQQTLGAHIASAAISREKLENSIALSKAAVYIMLEALQRAETSLQTLSEIRIRTEALATKAENKNTTTAELRRELADWTFKSMDSYKEHEGAIEDAWKGWRSAMAGIVKAGQSRKAHEEIMASLQHMKNEHRRQKERHRVRRVRIAIEKENDEVMGELLDAVGGTEEMLRGALKRLNDHKRVRDWVDKEFKKASTAAREAIAESTRKER
;
A
#
# COMPACT_ATOMS: atom_id res chain seq x y z
N MET A 1 -0.91 43.41 -18.28
CA MET A 1 -0.53 41.97 -18.27
C MET A 1 0.68 41.85 -17.37
N ASN A 2 0.46 41.54 -16.08
CA ASN A 2 1.52 41.33 -15.10
C ASN A 2 1.26 39.97 -14.44
N HIS A 3 2.16 39.02 -14.70
CA HIS A 3 2.24 37.76 -13.98
C HIS A 3 2.93 38.03 -12.64
N LEU A 4 2.20 37.84 -11.53
CA LEU A 4 2.79 37.71 -10.21
C LEU A 4 2.88 36.23 -9.86
N ALA A 5 4.12 35.78 -9.75
CA ALA A 5 4.52 34.47 -9.27
C ALA A 5 4.09 34.26 -7.81
N ALA A 6 3.55 33.08 -7.52
CA ALA A 6 3.41 32.59 -6.14
C ALA A 6 4.74 31.95 -5.71
N PRO A 7 5.31 32.32 -4.54
CA PRO A 7 6.57 31.78 -4.08
C PRO A 7 6.39 30.42 -3.39
N GLY A 8 7.39 29.57 -3.54
CA GLY A 8 7.50 28.29 -2.86
C GLY A 8 7.55 28.45 -1.34
N TYR A 9 6.88 27.53 -0.66
CA TYR A 9 7.02 27.27 0.76
C TYR A 9 6.72 25.79 0.99
N LEU A 10 7.76 25.01 1.31
CA LEU A 10 7.80 23.90 2.27
C LEU A 10 9.00 22.98 1.98
N ASP A 11 10.17 23.59 1.93
CA ASP A 11 11.42 22.91 2.28
C ASP A 11 11.84 23.37 3.69
N ALA A 12 12.39 22.43 4.44
CA ALA A 12 12.87 22.51 5.82
C ALA A 12 11.81 22.51 6.95
N LEU A 13 11.77 21.41 7.72
CA LEU A 13 11.96 21.41 9.20
C LEU A 13 11.90 19.98 9.81
N LEU A 14 13.10 19.39 9.90
CA LEU A 14 13.72 18.63 11.01
C LEU A 14 13.25 17.21 11.47
N PRO A 15 14.22 16.38 11.96
CA PRO A 15 14.05 14.97 12.32
C PRO A 15 13.88 14.74 13.85
N GLY A 16 13.34 13.58 14.25
CA GLY A 16 13.34 13.12 15.64
C GLY A 16 12.68 11.74 15.84
N PRO A 17 13.06 10.98 16.88
CA PRO A 17 13.23 9.52 16.78
C PRO A 17 12.07 8.69 17.37
N GLY A 18 11.97 7.45 16.87
CA GLY A 18 11.47 6.32 17.68
C GLY A 18 10.10 5.79 17.28
N PHE A 19 10.09 4.62 16.65
CA PHE A 19 9.04 3.63 16.86
C PHE A 19 9.68 2.23 16.85
N LYS A 20 9.95 1.74 18.07
CA LYS A 20 10.17 0.32 18.35
C LYS A 20 8.81 -0.33 18.61
N GLU A 21 8.74 -1.61 18.23
CA GLU A 21 7.77 -2.62 18.68
C GLU A 21 6.29 -2.43 18.27
N CYS A 22 5.85 -3.25 17.32
CA CYS A 22 4.55 -3.93 17.37
C CYS A 22 4.52 -5.08 16.34
N ALA A 23 4.99 -6.26 16.73
CA ALA A 23 4.69 -7.51 16.04
C ALA A 23 4.79 -8.70 17.02
N LYS A 24 3.80 -8.80 17.93
CA LYS A 24 3.51 -10.03 18.64
C LYS A 24 2.12 -10.52 18.23
N HIS A 25 2.06 -11.82 17.92
CA HIS A 25 0.91 -12.72 17.85
C HIS A 25 0.09 -12.79 16.56
N ILE A 26 0.31 -13.90 15.83
CA ILE A 26 -0.76 -14.74 15.27
C ILE A 26 -0.36 -16.21 15.49
N PRO A 27 -1.10 -17.01 16.28
CA PRO A 27 -0.92 -18.45 16.33
C PRO A 27 -1.84 -19.13 15.31
N LEU A 28 -1.31 -20.04 14.49
CA LEU A 28 -2.12 -20.95 13.69
C LEU A 28 -1.93 -22.38 14.19
N VAL A 29 -2.87 -22.77 15.04
CA VAL A 29 -3.20 -24.17 15.34
C VAL A 29 -4.22 -24.61 14.30
N LEU A 30 -3.98 -25.75 13.64
CA LEU A 30 -5.06 -26.59 13.12
C LEU A 30 -4.63 -28.06 13.21
N LYS A 31 -5.21 -28.73 14.21
CA LYS A 31 -5.33 -30.19 14.29
C LYS A 31 -6.49 -30.64 13.41
N THR A 32 -6.36 -31.77 12.73
CA THR A 32 -7.43 -32.79 12.70
C THR A 32 -6.81 -34.20 12.62
N PRO A 33 -7.45 -35.22 13.23
CA PRO A 33 -7.03 -36.62 13.22
C PRO A 33 -7.86 -37.45 12.21
N TYR A 34 -7.37 -38.65 11.82
CA TYR A 34 -8.04 -39.95 12.02
C TYR A 34 -7.28 -41.08 11.31
N THR A 35 -6.98 -42.10 12.11
CA THR A 35 -6.50 -43.45 11.79
C THR A 35 -7.61 -44.28 11.14
N THR A 36 -7.31 -45.26 10.28
CA THR A 36 -7.60 -46.71 10.49
C THR A 36 -7.35 -47.58 9.22
N SER A 37 -6.52 -48.61 9.43
CA SER A 37 -6.39 -49.96 8.84
C SER A 37 -6.11 -50.22 7.33
N LEU A 38 -4.98 -50.90 7.12
CA LEU A 38 -4.68 -51.88 6.05
C LEU A 38 -5.54 -53.15 6.17
N PRO A 39 -5.61 -53.97 5.10
CA PRO A 39 -4.87 -55.23 5.18
C PRO A 39 -3.93 -55.47 4.00
N ALA A 40 -2.87 -56.22 4.30
CA ALA A 40 -1.80 -56.58 3.40
C ALA A 40 -2.25 -57.54 2.28
N THR A 41 -1.77 -57.30 1.07
CA THR A 41 -1.46 -58.39 0.14
C THR A 41 -0.12 -58.10 -0.49
N SER A 42 0.85 -58.88 -0.05
CA SER A 42 2.23 -58.89 -0.51
C SER A 42 2.27 -59.24 -2.00
N ARG A 43 2.56 -58.25 -2.84
CA ARG A 43 3.21 -58.49 -4.12
C ARG A 43 4.53 -57.73 -4.09
N LEU A 44 5.59 -58.50 -3.91
CA LEU A 44 6.98 -58.14 -4.17
C LEU A 44 7.11 -57.70 -5.63
N VAL A 45 6.81 -56.42 -5.88
CA VAL A 45 7.38 -55.71 -7.01
C VAL A 45 8.68 -55.12 -6.47
N PRO A 46 9.85 -55.42 -7.08
CA PRO A 46 11.09 -54.80 -6.63
C PRO A 46 10.87 -53.29 -6.69
N PRO A 47 11.19 -52.52 -5.64
CA PRO A 47 11.19 -51.07 -5.77
C PRO A 47 12.21 -50.80 -6.88
N THR A 48 11.73 -50.31 -8.01
CA THR A 48 12.61 -49.70 -8.99
C THR A 48 13.08 -48.43 -8.30
N PHE A 49 14.15 -48.57 -7.50
CA PHE A 49 14.88 -47.46 -6.94
C PHE A 49 15.44 -46.70 -8.13
N LEU A 50 14.66 -45.73 -8.63
CA LEU A 50 15.27 -44.59 -9.28
C LEU A 50 16.35 -44.11 -8.31
N PRO A 51 17.58 -43.86 -8.77
CA PRO A 51 18.64 -43.43 -7.88
C PRO A 51 18.11 -42.19 -7.14
N MET A 52 18.05 -42.25 -5.80
CA MET A 52 17.59 -41.19 -4.90
C MET A 52 17.88 -39.74 -5.39
N PRO A 53 19.02 -39.42 -6.02
CA PRO A 53 19.25 -38.11 -6.65
C PRO A 53 18.19 -37.61 -7.64
N GLN A 54 17.44 -38.46 -8.33
CA GLN A 54 16.40 -38.00 -9.26
C GLN A 54 15.14 -37.47 -8.55
N GLN A 55 14.75 -38.10 -7.44
CA GLN A 55 13.59 -37.64 -6.67
C GLN A 55 13.91 -36.36 -5.88
N THR A 56 15.11 -36.26 -5.31
CA THR A 56 15.54 -35.06 -4.58
C THR A 56 15.80 -33.87 -5.51
N LEU A 57 16.46 -34.09 -6.65
CA LEU A 57 16.66 -33.04 -7.67
C LEU A 57 15.32 -32.57 -8.26
N GLY A 58 14.39 -33.48 -8.52
CA GLY A 58 13.04 -33.15 -8.97
C GLY A 58 12.28 -32.29 -7.95
N ALA A 59 12.39 -32.61 -6.66
CA ALA A 59 11.78 -31.81 -5.58
C ALA A 59 12.37 -30.38 -5.49
N HIS A 60 13.67 -30.21 -5.67
CA HIS A 60 14.30 -28.88 -5.72
C HIS A 60 13.85 -28.07 -6.95
N ILE A 61 13.72 -28.70 -8.13
CA ILE A 61 13.21 -28.02 -9.34
C ILE A 61 11.76 -27.55 -9.11
N ALA A 62 10.90 -28.42 -8.60
CA ALA A 62 9.51 -28.07 -8.31
C ALA A 62 9.41 -26.95 -7.26
N SER A 63 10.24 -27.02 -6.20
CA SER A 63 10.27 -26.00 -5.16
C SER A 63 10.77 -24.65 -5.69
N ALA A 64 11.77 -24.66 -6.57
CA ALA A 64 12.30 -23.45 -7.21
C ALA A 64 11.23 -22.77 -8.08
N ALA A 65 10.49 -23.57 -8.86
CA ALA A 65 9.39 -23.09 -9.70
C ALA A 65 8.25 -22.48 -8.87
N ILE A 66 7.82 -23.15 -7.79
CA ILE A 66 6.78 -22.64 -6.89
C ILE A 66 7.21 -21.33 -6.23
N SER A 67 8.46 -21.24 -5.75
CA SER A 67 8.97 -20.01 -5.14
C SER A 67 9.03 -18.85 -6.15
N ARG A 68 9.34 -19.14 -7.41
CA ARG A 68 9.32 -18.15 -8.49
C ARG A 68 7.91 -17.65 -8.79
N GLU A 69 6.95 -18.55 -8.96
CA GLU A 69 5.55 -18.19 -9.20
C GLU A 69 5.00 -17.32 -8.05
N LYS A 70 5.34 -17.67 -6.80
CA LYS A 70 4.98 -16.85 -5.63
C LYS A 70 5.63 -15.47 -5.64
N LEU A 71 6.87 -15.38 -6.10
CA LEU A 71 7.60 -14.13 -6.25
C LEU A 71 6.90 -13.22 -7.27
N GLU A 72 6.68 -13.72 -8.48
CA GLU A 72 6.00 -12.99 -9.58
C GLU A 72 4.61 -12.50 -9.15
N ASN A 73 3.81 -13.38 -8.55
CA ASN A 73 2.48 -13.02 -8.04
C ASN A 73 2.54 -11.94 -6.95
N SER A 74 3.52 -12.02 -6.04
CA SER A 74 3.68 -11.03 -4.97
C SER A 74 4.07 -9.65 -5.52
N ILE A 75 4.92 -9.61 -6.55
CA ILE A 75 5.29 -8.37 -7.25
C ILE A 75 4.07 -7.77 -7.94
N ALA A 76 3.31 -8.59 -8.69
CA ALA A 76 2.11 -8.13 -9.41
C ALA A 76 1.06 -7.54 -8.44
N LEU A 77 0.78 -8.23 -7.33
CA LEU A 77 -0.12 -7.75 -6.29
C LEU A 77 0.38 -6.46 -5.65
N SER A 78 1.69 -6.34 -5.41
CA SER A 78 2.28 -5.10 -4.88
C SER A 78 2.08 -3.93 -5.84
N LYS A 79 2.36 -4.11 -7.13
CA LYS A 79 2.17 -3.07 -8.16
C LYS A 79 0.71 -2.63 -8.24
N ALA A 80 -0.23 -3.58 -8.23
CA ALA A 80 -1.65 -3.26 -8.21
C ALA A 80 -2.07 -2.47 -6.97
N ALA A 81 -1.56 -2.85 -5.79
CA ALA A 81 -1.83 -2.14 -4.54
C ALA A 81 -1.27 -0.70 -4.53
N VAL A 82 -0.11 -0.48 -5.15
CA VAL A 82 0.47 0.87 -5.33
C VAL A 82 -0.43 1.73 -6.20
N TYR A 83 -0.96 1.18 -7.30
CA TYR A 83 -1.87 1.93 -8.16
C TYR A 83 -3.13 2.38 -7.42
N ILE A 84 -3.78 1.46 -6.69
CA ILE A 84 -4.96 1.75 -5.87
C ILE A 84 -4.65 2.83 -4.82
N MET A 85 -3.48 2.73 -4.18
CA MET A 85 -3.02 3.73 -3.20
C MET A 85 -2.88 5.11 -3.83
N LEU A 86 -2.25 5.22 -5.00
CA LEU A 86 -2.03 6.50 -5.69
C LEU A 86 -3.35 7.12 -6.14
N GLU A 87 -4.28 6.32 -6.65
CA GLU A 87 -5.62 6.77 -7.00
C GLU A 87 -6.39 7.30 -5.78
N ALA A 88 -6.32 6.58 -4.66
CA ALA A 88 -6.93 7.00 -3.41
C ALA A 88 -6.30 8.29 -2.86
N LEU A 89 -4.98 8.47 -2.97
CA LEU A 89 -4.32 9.74 -2.63
C LEU A 89 -4.80 10.88 -3.51
N GLN A 90 -4.96 10.67 -4.81
CA GLN A 90 -5.51 11.69 -5.71
C GLN A 90 -6.92 12.12 -5.30
N ARG A 91 -7.79 11.17 -4.94
CA ARG A 91 -9.14 11.48 -4.40
C ARG A 91 -9.07 12.25 -3.08
N ALA A 92 -8.12 11.91 -2.20
CA ALA A 92 -7.89 12.63 -0.96
C ALA A 92 -7.40 14.07 -1.18
N GLU A 93 -6.56 14.30 -2.21
CA GLU A 93 -6.12 15.64 -2.63
C GLU A 93 -7.29 16.47 -3.17
N THR A 94 -8.13 15.91 -4.05
CA THR A 94 -9.29 16.60 -4.63
C THR A 94 -10.34 16.97 -3.57
N SER A 95 -10.60 16.08 -2.61
CA SER A 95 -11.51 16.36 -1.50
C SER A 95 -10.98 17.48 -0.59
N LEU A 96 -9.67 17.56 -0.32
CA LEU A 96 -9.08 18.68 0.41
C LEU A 96 -9.19 20.01 -0.33
N GLN A 97 -9.01 20.00 -1.65
CA GLN A 97 -9.21 21.19 -2.48
C GLN A 97 -10.66 21.67 -2.36
N THR A 98 -11.62 20.74 -2.46
CA THR A 98 -13.05 21.05 -2.30
C THR A 98 -13.36 21.61 -0.90
N LEU A 99 -12.82 21.02 0.16
CA LEU A 99 -12.96 21.56 1.53
C LEU A 99 -12.38 22.98 1.67
N SER A 100 -11.24 23.23 1.02
CA SER A 100 -10.61 24.56 1.01
C SER A 100 -11.46 25.59 0.26
N GLU A 101 -12.06 25.21 -0.87
CA GLU A 101 -13.01 26.06 -1.59
C GLU A 101 -14.26 26.35 -0.76
N ILE A 102 -14.82 25.35 -0.09
CA ILE A 102 -15.98 25.51 0.79
C ILE A 102 -15.65 26.48 1.93
N ARG A 103 -14.45 26.38 2.52
CA ARG A 103 -13.96 27.35 3.51
C ARG A 103 -13.98 28.77 2.95
N ILE A 104 -13.33 29.01 1.82
CA ILE A 104 -13.25 30.34 1.20
C ILE A 104 -14.65 30.89 0.89
N ARG A 105 -15.55 30.06 0.36
CA ARG A 105 -16.95 30.47 0.09
C ARG A 105 -17.71 30.79 1.36
N THR A 106 -17.45 30.07 2.45
CA THR A 106 -18.05 30.33 3.76
C THR A 106 -17.53 31.65 4.36
N GLU A 107 -16.24 31.93 4.23
CA GLU A 107 -15.65 33.23 4.62
C GLU A 107 -16.31 34.39 3.86
N ALA A 108 -16.51 34.22 2.55
CA ALA A 108 -17.15 35.24 1.71
C ALA A 108 -18.62 35.55 2.12
N LEU A 109 -19.32 34.62 2.79
CA LEU A 109 -20.67 34.89 3.29
C LEU A 109 -20.70 35.99 4.35
N ALA A 110 -19.66 36.09 5.19
CA ALA A 110 -19.58 37.16 6.19
C ALA A 110 -19.53 38.53 5.50
N THR A 111 -18.69 38.66 4.47
CA THR A 111 -18.58 39.89 3.67
C THR A 111 -19.86 40.19 2.89
N LYS A 112 -20.56 39.17 2.37
CA LYS A 112 -21.88 39.37 1.73
C LYS A 112 -22.92 39.91 2.71
N ALA A 113 -22.95 39.38 3.94
CA ALA A 113 -23.87 39.82 4.99
C ALA A 113 -23.63 41.29 5.38
N GLU A 114 -22.37 41.72 5.43
CA GLU A 114 -21.99 43.11 5.71
C GLU A 114 -22.43 44.08 4.60
N ASN A 115 -22.33 43.66 3.34
CA ASN A 115 -22.65 44.48 2.17
C ASN A 115 -24.17 44.63 1.89
N LYS A 116 -25.04 43.88 2.59
CA LYS A 116 -26.51 43.93 2.47
C LYS A 116 -27.09 43.73 1.05
N ASN A 117 -26.31 43.16 0.13
CA ASN A 117 -26.74 42.90 -1.24
C ASN A 117 -27.55 41.59 -1.40
N THR A 118 -27.82 40.89 -0.29
CA THR A 118 -28.42 39.56 -0.29
C THR A 118 -29.29 39.43 0.95
N THR A 119 -30.42 38.73 0.84
CA THR A 119 -31.33 38.60 1.97
C THR A 119 -30.75 37.68 3.06
N THR A 120 -31.08 37.95 4.32
CA THR A 120 -30.74 37.07 5.45
C THR A 120 -31.13 35.61 5.20
N ALA A 121 -32.29 35.36 4.57
CA ALA A 121 -32.79 34.02 4.28
C ALA A 121 -31.90 33.26 3.27
N GLU A 122 -31.48 33.93 2.19
CA GLU A 122 -30.56 33.37 1.19
C GLU A 122 -29.20 33.06 1.80
N LEU A 123 -28.64 33.96 2.62
CA LEU A 123 -27.35 33.74 3.27
C LEU A 123 -27.37 32.54 4.24
N ARG A 124 -28.47 32.36 4.99
CA ARG A 124 -28.65 31.18 5.86
C ARG A 124 -28.73 29.89 5.05
N ARG A 125 -29.43 29.93 3.91
CA ARG A 125 -29.52 28.77 3.00
C ARG A 125 -28.15 28.44 2.41
N GLU A 126 -27.42 29.42 1.87
CA GLU A 126 -26.06 29.21 1.35
C GLU A 126 -25.15 28.61 2.43
N LEU A 127 -25.19 29.13 3.66
CA LEU A 127 -24.38 28.60 4.77
C LEU A 127 -24.73 27.13 5.09
N ALA A 128 -26.02 26.79 5.10
CA ALA A 128 -26.46 25.42 5.31
C ALA A 128 -25.96 24.50 4.18
N ASP A 129 -26.11 24.92 2.93
CA ASP A 129 -25.66 24.17 1.75
C ASP A 129 -24.14 23.92 1.78
N TRP A 130 -23.33 24.92 2.14
CA TRP A 130 -21.89 24.76 2.31
C TRP A 130 -21.53 23.85 3.49
N THR A 131 -22.29 23.92 4.57
CA THR A 131 -22.10 23.01 5.71
C THR A 131 -22.36 21.56 5.31
N PHE A 132 -23.46 21.27 4.61
CA PHE A 132 -23.73 19.91 4.10
C PHE A 132 -22.64 19.43 3.14
N LYS A 133 -22.25 20.25 2.16
CA LYS A 133 -21.17 19.91 1.21
C LYS A 133 -19.84 19.65 1.91
N SER A 134 -19.54 20.39 2.99
CA SER A 134 -18.32 20.16 3.79
C SER A 134 -18.33 18.77 4.41
N MET A 135 -19.45 18.35 5.01
CA MET A 135 -19.58 17.03 5.63
C MET A 135 -19.40 15.90 4.63
N ASP A 136 -19.98 16.01 3.43
CA ASP A 136 -19.81 15.01 2.37
C ASP A 136 -18.35 14.96 1.90
N SER A 137 -17.72 16.13 1.72
CA SER A 137 -16.31 16.21 1.33
C SER A 137 -15.36 15.66 2.40
N TYR A 138 -15.70 15.82 3.69
CA TYR A 138 -14.97 15.20 4.80
C TYR A 138 -15.05 13.68 4.76
N LYS A 139 -16.24 13.12 4.55
CA LYS A 139 -16.42 11.66 4.47
C LYS A 139 -15.66 11.08 3.28
N GLU A 140 -15.73 11.72 2.11
CA GLU A 140 -14.95 11.29 0.94
C GLU A 140 -13.45 11.34 1.24
N HIS A 141 -12.97 12.41 1.88
CA HIS A 141 -11.58 12.54 2.26
C HIS A 141 -11.13 11.42 3.22
N GLU A 142 -11.90 11.15 4.28
CA GLU A 142 -11.56 10.10 5.24
C GLU A 142 -11.57 8.71 4.60
N GLY A 143 -12.58 8.41 3.77
CA GLY A 143 -12.65 7.16 3.02
C GLY A 143 -11.46 6.99 2.07
N ALA A 144 -11.12 8.03 1.30
CA ALA A 144 -9.98 8.02 0.40
C ALA A 144 -8.64 7.83 1.12
N ILE A 145 -8.44 8.48 2.28
CA ILE A 145 -7.23 8.28 3.09
C ILE A 145 -7.18 6.86 3.66
N GLU A 146 -8.30 6.29 4.11
CA GLU A 146 -8.35 4.91 4.59
C GLU A 146 -8.00 3.91 3.48
N ASP A 147 -8.55 4.10 2.29
CA ASP A 147 -8.25 3.30 1.10
C ASP A 147 -6.77 3.40 0.72
N ALA A 148 -6.20 4.61 0.76
CA ALA A 148 -4.78 4.82 0.51
C ALA A 148 -3.90 4.09 1.55
N TRP A 149 -4.27 4.11 2.83
CA TRP A 149 -3.60 3.32 3.87
C TRP A 149 -3.73 1.81 3.67
N LYS A 150 -4.87 1.32 3.19
CA LYS A 150 -5.07 -0.10 2.84
C LYS A 150 -4.18 -0.48 1.66
N GLY A 151 -4.13 0.35 0.62
CA GLY A 151 -3.26 0.16 -0.55
C GLY A 151 -1.78 0.12 -0.14
N TRP A 152 -1.32 1.10 0.66
CA TRP A 152 0.05 1.16 1.16
C TRP A 152 0.44 -0.10 1.95
N ARG A 153 -0.40 -0.54 2.90
CA ARG A 153 -0.14 -1.75 3.70
C ARG A 153 -0.11 -3.01 2.84
N SER A 154 -1.00 -3.09 1.84
CA SER A 154 -1.07 -4.23 0.93
C SER A 154 0.16 -4.31 0.02
N ALA A 155 0.64 -3.16 -0.48
CA ALA A 155 1.88 -3.07 -1.24
C ALA A 155 3.08 -3.52 -0.39
N MET A 156 3.22 -3.00 0.83
CA MET A 156 4.28 -3.41 1.75
C MET A 156 4.24 -4.91 2.05
N ALA A 157 3.06 -5.49 2.28
CA ALA A 157 2.90 -6.92 2.49
C ALA A 157 3.32 -7.74 1.26
N GLY A 158 3.01 -7.26 0.05
CA GLY A 158 3.46 -7.86 -1.22
C GLY A 158 4.97 -7.87 -1.36
N ILE A 159 5.64 -6.74 -1.07
CA ILE A 159 7.11 -6.62 -1.10
C ILE A 159 7.76 -7.56 -0.10
N VAL A 160 7.23 -7.64 1.14
CA VAL A 160 7.76 -8.56 2.15
C VAL A 160 7.63 -10.02 1.71
N LYS A 161 6.49 -10.41 1.14
CA LYS A 161 6.28 -11.77 0.59
C LYS A 161 7.21 -12.07 -0.60
N ALA A 162 7.45 -11.08 -1.46
CA ALA A 162 8.44 -11.19 -2.54
C ALA A 162 9.85 -11.44 -1.96
N GLY A 163 10.26 -10.68 -0.95
CA GLY A 163 11.55 -10.90 -0.26
C GLY A 163 11.67 -12.28 0.39
N GLN A 164 10.59 -12.79 1.01
CA GLN A 164 10.56 -14.14 1.57
C GLN A 164 10.67 -15.22 0.50
N SER A 165 9.97 -15.06 -0.62
CA SER A 165 9.99 -16.01 -1.74
C SER A 165 11.37 -16.06 -2.40
N ARG A 166 12.01 -14.89 -2.54
CA ARG A 166 13.40 -14.79 -2.98
C ARG A 166 14.35 -15.55 -2.04
N LYS A 167 14.26 -15.32 -0.74
CA LYS A 167 15.12 -16.01 0.24
C LYS A 167 14.96 -17.54 0.16
N ALA A 168 13.71 -18.02 0.08
CA ALA A 168 13.44 -19.45 -0.08
C ALA A 168 14.04 -20.01 -1.38
N HIS A 169 14.02 -19.21 -2.46
CA HIS A 169 14.68 -19.58 -3.71
C HIS A 169 16.21 -19.66 -3.56
N GLU A 170 16.85 -18.68 -2.92
CA GLU A 170 18.30 -18.68 -2.63
C GLU A 170 18.73 -19.92 -1.79
N GLU A 171 17.91 -20.33 -0.82
CA GLU A 171 18.14 -21.55 -0.02
C GLU A 171 18.08 -22.84 -0.87
N ILE A 172 17.19 -22.90 -1.86
CA ILE A 172 17.11 -24.02 -2.82
C ILE A 172 18.38 -24.05 -3.69
N MET A 173 18.86 -22.89 -4.13
CA MET A 173 20.09 -22.79 -4.93
C MET A 173 21.33 -23.20 -4.15
N ALA A 174 21.42 -22.82 -2.88
CA ALA A 174 22.46 -23.29 -1.97
C ALA A 174 22.41 -24.82 -1.79
N SER A 175 21.21 -25.39 -1.66
CA SER A 175 21.01 -26.85 -1.55
C SER A 175 21.44 -27.58 -2.83
N LEU A 176 21.09 -27.08 -4.02
CA LEU A 176 21.54 -27.63 -5.30
C LEU A 176 23.06 -27.55 -5.46
N GLN A 177 23.68 -26.47 -4.97
CA GLN A 177 25.12 -26.31 -4.98
C GLN A 177 25.81 -27.30 -4.02
N HIS A 178 25.24 -27.54 -2.85
CA HIS A 178 25.73 -28.57 -1.92
C HIS A 178 25.62 -29.96 -2.54
N MET A 179 24.46 -30.30 -3.12
CA MET A 179 24.23 -31.56 -3.79
C MET A 179 25.25 -31.81 -4.92
N LYS A 180 25.58 -30.78 -5.72
CA LYS A 180 26.63 -30.86 -6.75
C LYS A 180 27.99 -31.27 -6.16
N ASN A 181 28.33 -30.79 -4.97
CA ASN A 181 29.63 -31.02 -4.34
C ASN A 181 29.73 -32.40 -3.68
N GLU A 182 28.63 -32.95 -3.16
CA GLU A 182 28.58 -34.26 -2.52
C GLU A 182 28.68 -35.44 -3.50
N HIS A 183 28.20 -35.28 -4.73
CA HIS A 183 28.13 -36.38 -5.69
C HIS A 183 29.52 -36.80 -6.17
N ARG A 184 29.95 -38.03 -5.90
CA ARG A 184 31.25 -38.54 -6.36
C ARG A 184 31.32 -38.75 -7.88
N ARG A 185 30.22 -39.13 -8.53
CA ARG A 185 30.18 -39.43 -9.98
C ARG A 185 30.07 -38.18 -10.83
N GLN A 186 30.97 -38.03 -11.80
CA GLN A 186 31.05 -36.85 -12.68
C GLN A 186 29.76 -36.60 -13.49
N LYS A 187 29.07 -37.66 -13.92
CA LYS A 187 27.78 -37.57 -14.63
C LYS A 187 26.67 -36.95 -13.78
N GLU A 188 26.59 -37.31 -12.50
CA GLU A 188 25.58 -36.78 -11.58
C GLU A 188 25.89 -35.32 -11.21
N ARG A 189 27.17 -34.98 -10.96
CA ARG A 189 27.61 -33.58 -10.78
C ARG A 189 27.25 -32.70 -11.97
N HIS A 190 27.48 -33.21 -13.19
CA HIS A 190 27.16 -32.47 -14.41
C HIS A 190 25.65 -32.25 -14.57
N ARG A 191 24.82 -33.24 -14.22
CA ARG A 191 23.36 -33.11 -14.25
C ARG A 191 22.85 -32.06 -13.27
N VAL A 192 23.30 -32.10 -12.00
CA VAL A 192 22.92 -31.11 -10.98
C VAL A 192 23.40 -29.71 -11.39
N ARG A 193 24.64 -29.60 -11.94
CA ARG A 193 25.16 -28.32 -12.46
C ARG A 193 24.29 -27.73 -13.57
N ARG A 194 23.83 -28.54 -14.53
CA ARG A 194 22.98 -28.04 -15.63
C ARG A 194 21.63 -27.52 -15.12
N VAL A 195 21.01 -28.25 -14.18
CA VAL A 195 19.77 -27.81 -13.53
C VAL A 195 19.98 -26.51 -12.78
N ARG A 196 21.07 -26.42 -12.00
CA ARG A 196 21.41 -25.20 -11.27
C ARG A 196 21.58 -24.00 -12.22
N ILE A 197 22.34 -24.16 -13.31
CA ILE A 197 22.56 -23.08 -14.29
C ILE A 197 21.25 -22.65 -14.96
N ALA A 198 20.37 -23.61 -15.30
CA ALA A 198 19.08 -23.28 -15.89
C ALA A 198 18.20 -22.46 -14.93
N ILE A 199 18.15 -22.87 -13.65
CA ILE A 199 17.42 -22.13 -12.63
C ILE A 199 18.07 -20.77 -12.34
N GLU A 200 19.42 -20.67 -12.30
CA GLU A 200 20.14 -19.39 -12.15
C GLU A 200 19.78 -18.41 -13.26
N LYS A 201 19.80 -18.87 -14.52
CA LYS A 201 19.50 -18.01 -15.67
C LYS A 201 18.05 -17.48 -15.64
N GLU A 202 17.08 -18.37 -15.40
CA GLU A 202 15.68 -17.96 -15.28
C GLU A 202 15.46 -17.03 -14.07
N ASN A 203 16.24 -17.21 -13.01
CA ASN A 203 16.18 -16.36 -11.82
C ASN A 203 16.79 -14.97 -12.06
N ASP A 204 17.89 -14.85 -12.80
CA ASP A 204 18.49 -13.55 -13.11
C ASP A 204 17.53 -12.63 -13.87
N GLU A 205 16.70 -13.19 -14.76
CA GLU A 205 15.66 -12.46 -15.51
C GLU A 205 14.57 -11.93 -14.56
N VAL A 206 14.00 -12.80 -13.71
CA VAL A 206 12.94 -12.41 -12.75
C VAL A 206 13.47 -11.50 -11.64
N MET A 207 14.73 -11.68 -11.22
CA MET A 207 15.38 -10.85 -10.22
C MET A 207 15.68 -9.44 -10.72
N GLY A 208 16.03 -9.28 -12.01
CA GLY A 208 16.13 -7.98 -12.66
C GLY A 208 14.80 -7.23 -12.59
N GLU A 209 13.72 -7.88 -13.03
CA GLU A 209 12.37 -7.29 -12.98
C GLU A 209 11.90 -6.97 -11.56
N LEU A 210 12.27 -7.80 -10.57
CA LEU A 210 12.00 -7.57 -9.16
C LEU A 210 12.73 -6.33 -8.65
N LEU A 211 14.03 -6.20 -8.91
CA LEU A 211 14.83 -5.08 -8.41
C LEU A 211 14.35 -3.76 -9.01
N ASP A 212 14.01 -3.74 -10.30
CA ASP A 212 13.42 -2.57 -10.95
C ASP A 212 12.04 -2.23 -10.37
N ALA A 213 11.20 -3.24 -10.16
CA ALA A 213 9.89 -3.07 -9.56
C ALA A 213 9.97 -2.57 -8.11
N VAL A 214 10.86 -3.13 -7.29
CA VAL A 214 11.03 -2.77 -5.88
C VAL A 214 11.68 -1.40 -5.75
N GLY A 215 12.70 -1.08 -6.56
CA GLY A 215 13.36 0.23 -6.55
C GLY A 215 12.39 1.37 -6.85
N GLY A 216 11.60 1.25 -7.93
CA GLY A 216 10.57 2.25 -8.26
C GLY A 216 9.43 2.30 -7.24
N THR A 217 9.04 1.15 -6.69
CA THR A 217 7.95 1.07 -5.70
C THR A 217 8.35 1.64 -4.34
N GLU A 218 9.60 1.47 -3.92
CA GLU A 218 10.08 1.95 -2.62
C GLU A 218 9.98 3.48 -2.51
N GLU A 219 10.46 4.19 -3.53
CA GLU A 219 10.38 5.66 -3.56
C GLU A 219 8.92 6.13 -3.56
N MET A 220 8.05 5.48 -4.34
CA MET A 220 6.62 5.76 -4.35
C MET A 220 5.97 5.53 -2.98
N LEU A 221 6.30 4.44 -2.29
CA LEU A 221 5.73 4.13 -0.97
C LEU A 221 6.24 5.07 0.12
N ARG A 222 7.49 5.51 0.06
CA ARG A 222 8.03 6.53 0.98
C ARG A 222 7.37 7.89 0.72
N GLY A 223 7.23 8.29 -0.54
CA GLY A 223 6.53 9.51 -0.93
C GLY A 223 5.06 9.49 -0.50
N ALA A 224 4.37 8.38 -0.72
CA ALA A 224 3.00 8.17 -0.28
C ALA A 224 2.85 8.25 1.24
N LEU A 225 3.78 7.64 2.00
CA LEU A 225 3.78 7.71 3.46
C LEU A 225 3.89 9.16 3.97
N LYS A 226 4.78 9.95 3.36
CA LYS A 226 4.91 11.38 3.68
C LYS A 226 3.59 12.12 3.41
N ARG A 227 3.01 11.92 2.21
CA ARG A 227 1.72 12.53 1.84
C ARG A 227 0.61 12.14 2.81
N LEU A 228 0.46 10.85 3.13
CA LEU A 228 -0.56 10.36 4.07
C LEU A 228 -0.47 11.04 5.44
N ASN A 229 0.75 11.24 5.94
CA ASN A 229 0.98 11.96 7.19
C ASN A 229 0.65 13.46 7.06
N ASP A 230 1.03 14.08 5.95
CA ASP A 230 0.74 15.49 5.68
C ASP A 230 -0.77 15.76 5.51
N HIS A 231 -1.50 14.87 4.85
CA HIS A 231 -2.94 14.99 4.62
C HIS A 231 -3.73 15.14 5.91
N LYS A 232 -3.37 14.39 6.96
CA LYS A 232 -4.01 14.53 8.28
C LYS A 232 -3.83 15.94 8.83
N ARG A 233 -2.60 16.47 8.80
CA ARG A 233 -2.29 17.82 9.29
C ARG A 233 -3.02 18.89 8.49
N VAL A 234 -3.00 18.78 7.15
CA VAL A 234 -3.70 19.74 6.28
C VAL A 234 -5.21 19.69 6.53
N ARG A 235 -5.79 18.48 6.63
CA ARG A 235 -7.21 18.29 6.91
C ARG A 235 -7.63 18.94 8.23
N ASP A 236 -6.88 18.71 9.30
CA ASP A 236 -7.17 19.26 10.63
C ASP A 236 -7.08 20.79 10.62
N TRP A 237 -6.14 21.36 9.86
CA TRP A 237 -6.06 22.80 9.64
C TRP A 237 -7.27 23.34 8.87
N VAL A 238 -7.66 22.71 7.75
CA VAL A 238 -8.83 23.14 6.97
C VAL A 238 -10.12 23.08 7.81
N ASP A 239 -10.29 22.04 8.64
CA ASP A 239 -11.44 21.92 9.56
C ASP A 239 -11.50 23.05 10.58
N LYS A 240 -10.36 23.36 11.19
CA LYS A 240 -10.27 24.48 12.13
C LYS A 240 -10.66 25.80 11.47
N GLU A 241 -10.14 26.08 10.28
CA GLU A 241 -10.42 27.34 9.59
C GLU A 241 -11.85 27.38 9.03
N PHE A 242 -12.40 26.25 8.56
CA PHE A 242 -13.81 26.15 8.16
C PHE A 242 -14.75 26.44 9.34
N LYS A 243 -14.49 25.89 10.52
CA LYS A 243 -15.28 26.16 11.73
C LYS A 243 -15.25 27.65 12.11
N LYS A 244 -14.08 28.29 12.03
CA LYS A 244 -13.96 29.75 12.25
C LYS A 244 -14.78 30.55 11.24
N ALA A 245 -14.63 30.23 9.95
CA ALA A 245 -15.36 30.88 8.88
C ALA A 245 -16.88 30.73 9.05
N SER A 246 -17.34 29.52 9.41
CA SER A 246 -18.75 29.23 9.66
C SER A 246 -19.30 30.05 10.83
N THR A 247 -18.55 30.15 11.94
CA THR A 247 -18.95 30.98 13.08
C THR A 247 -19.03 32.46 12.70
N ALA A 248 -18.01 33.00 12.03
CA ALA A 248 -18.00 34.39 11.57
C ALA A 248 -19.17 34.70 10.63
N ALA A 249 -19.47 33.79 9.69
CA ALA A 249 -20.62 33.92 8.79
C ALA A 249 -21.95 33.94 9.58
N ARG A 250 -22.12 33.07 10.59
CA ARG A 250 -23.33 33.07 11.44
C ARG A 250 -23.50 34.37 12.20
N GLU A 251 -22.42 34.90 12.78
CA GLU A 251 -22.42 36.15 13.52
C GLU A 251 -22.78 37.33 12.60
N ALA A 252 -22.15 37.44 11.43
CA ALA A 252 -22.43 38.49 10.46
C ALA A 252 -23.89 38.44 9.95
N ILE A 253 -24.41 37.24 9.67
CA ILE A 253 -25.80 37.04 9.29
C ILE A 253 -26.74 37.47 10.43
N ALA A 254 -26.47 37.07 11.68
CA ALA A 254 -27.29 37.44 12.82
C ALA A 254 -27.33 38.96 13.05
N GLU A 255 -26.18 39.63 12.88
CA GLU A 255 -26.06 41.08 12.98
C GLU A 255 -26.81 41.80 11.86
N SER A 256 -26.76 41.29 10.62
CA SER A 256 -27.55 41.83 9.51
C SER A 256 -29.06 41.77 9.81
N THR A 257 -29.54 40.67 10.42
CA THR A 257 -30.95 40.51 10.81
C THR A 257 -31.38 41.50 11.89
N ARG A 258 -30.48 41.85 12.83
CA ARG A 258 -30.78 42.83 13.88
C ARG A 258 -30.93 44.24 13.32
N LYS A 259 -30.13 44.60 12.31
CA LYS A 259 -30.19 45.90 11.64
C LYS A 259 -31.40 46.06 10.71
N GLU A 260 -32.07 44.97 10.36
CA GLU A 260 -33.33 44.96 9.57
C GLU A 260 -34.58 45.16 10.45
N ARG A 261 -34.46 45.01 11.77
CA ARG A 261 -35.54 45.23 12.76
C ARG A 261 -35.50 46.64 13.31
#